data_AF-A0A7K0VHI0-F1
#
_entry.id   AF-A0A7K0VHI0-F1
#
_cell.length_a   1.000
_cell.length_b   1.000
_cell.length_c   1.000
_cell.angle_alpha   90.00
_cell.angle_beta   90.00
_cell.angle_gamma   90.00
#
_symmetry.space_group_name_H-M   'P 1'
#
loop_
_entity.id
_entity.type
_entity.pdbx_description
1 polymer ?
#
loop_
_entity_poly.entity_id
_entity_poly.type
_entity_poly.pdbx_seq_one_letter_code
_entity_poly.pdbx_strand_id
1 'polypeptide(L)'
;MSDDGYHKSVFVGAELDRIGFPGVRFSDGPRGAVVGNATAFPVAMARGATWDLDLEQRIGDAIGSELRAIGANLTGAVCINLLRHPAWGRAQETYGEDPHHVGEFGAALTRGLQQHVMACVKHFACNSMENARFAVDVLVDDVALHEVYLPHFRRVIDEGVASVMSAYNSVNGEWCG
;
A
#
# COMPACT_ATOMS: atom_id res chain seq x y z
N MET A 1 5.93 19.51 -18.78
CA MET A 1 5.93 18.50 -17.69
C MET A 1 7.39 18.29 -17.31
N SER A 2 7.73 18.30 -16.02
CA SER A 2 9.12 18.10 -15.57
C SER A 2 9.66 16.75 -16.06
N ASP A 3 10.92 16.71 -16.47
CA ASP A 3 11.56 15.48 -16.95
C ASP A 3 11.79 14.44 -15.83
N ASP A 4 11.69 14.83 -14.55
CA ASP A 4 11.96 13.99 -13.37
C ASP A 4 10.70 13.43 -12.68
N GLY A 5 9.71 13.02 -13.46
CA GLY A 5 8.48 12.44 -12.92
C GLY A 5 8.69 11.04 -12.33
N TYR A 6 8.04 10.72 -11.20
CA TYR A 6 8.07 9.39 -10.56
C TYR A 6 7.56 8.23 -11.44
N HIS A 7 6.97 8.55 -12.60
CA HIS A 7 6.47 7.61 -13.61
C HIS A 7 7.49 7.28 -14.71
N LYS A 8 8.70 7.84 -14.64
CA LYS A 8 9.73 7.69 -15.68
C LYS A 8 10.63 6.49 -15.45
N SER A 9 11.01 6.24 -14.21
CA SER A 9 11.90 5.15 -13.81
C SER A 9 11.64 4.75 -12.37
N VAL A 10 12.14 3.57 -11.98
CA VAL A 10 12.15 3.12 -10.60
C VAL A 10 13.10 3.97 -9.75
N PHE A 11 12.76 4.22 -8.49
CA PHE A 11 13.65 4.89 -7.55
C PHE A 11 14.61 3.89 -6.93
N VAL A 12 15.91 4.10 -7.11
CA VAL A 12 16.96 3.23 -6.57
C VAL A 12 17.47 3.79 -5.25
N GLY A 13 17.42 2.97 -4.20
CA GLY A 13 17.95 3.27 -2.87
C GLY A 13 18.90 2.18 -2.39
N ALA A 14 19.90 2.59 -1.61
CA ALA A 14 20.84 1.69 -0.93
C ALA A 14 21.60 0.70 -1.85
N GLU A 15 21.88 1.05 -3.11
CA GLU A 15 22.70 0.24 -4.02
C GLU A 15 24.16 0.17 -3.53
N LEU A 16 24.75 -1.04 -3.51
CA LEU A 16 26.09 -1.28 -2.98
C LEU A 16 26.85 -2.30 -3.85
N ASP A 17 27.56 -1.81 -4.87
CA ASP A 17 28.33 -2.63 -5.82
C ASP A 17 29.37 -3.53 -5.15
N ARG A 18 30.03 -3.04 -4.08
CA ARG A 18 31.05 -3.76 -3.30
C ARG A 18 30.62 -5.17 -2.88
N ILE A 19 29.33 -5.37 -2.60
CA ILE A 19 28.78 -6.65 -2.15
C ILE A 19 27.76 -7.23 -3.16
N GLY A 20 27.66 -6.64 -4.36
CA GLY A 20 26.68 -7.05 -5.37
C GLY A 20 25.22 -6.85 -4.94
N PHE A 21 24.94 -5.92 -4.02
CA PHE A 21 23.56 -5.65 -3.61
C PHE A 21 22.93 -4.62 -4.58
N PRO A 22 21.92 -5.00 -5.36
CA PRO A 22 21.39 -4.19 -6.48
C PRO A 22 20.50 -3.01 -6.03
N GLY A 23 20.43 -2.76 -4.72
CA GLY A 23 19.57 -1.76 -4.11
C GLY A 23 18.11 -2.18 -4.03
N VAL A 24 17.34 -1.37 -3.30
CA VAL A 24 15.89 -1.39 -3.32
C VAL A 24 15.44 -0.49 -4.48
N ARG A 25 14.55 -1.01 -5.32
CA ARG A 25 14.08 -0.39 -6.55
C ARG A 25 12.58 -0.20 -6.45
N PHE A 26 12.19 0.98 -6.00
CA PHE A 26 10.83 1.34 -5.64
C PHE A 26 10.01 1.83 -6.84
N SER A 27 8.75 1.41 -6.91
CA SER A 27 7.73 1.94 -7.81
C SER A 27 6.36 1.95 -7.12
N ASP A 28 5.59 3.02 -7.30
CA ASP A 28 4.16 3.01 -6.96
C ASP A 28 3.38 2.15 -7.99
N GLY A 29 2.18 1.65 -7.70
CA GLY A 29 1.46 1.71 -6.42
C GLY A 29 0.17 0.86 -6.44
N PRO A 30 -0.88 1.21 -5.67
CA PRO A 30 -2.00 0.29 -5.37
C PRO A 30 -2.83 -0.23 -6.56
N ARG A 31 -2.72 0.41 -7.74
CA ARG A 31 -3.51 0.14 -8.95
C ARG A 31 -2.66 -0.37 -10.14
N GLY A 32 -1.43 -0.82 -9.88
CA GLY A 32 -0.49 -1.25 -10.91
C GLY A 32 0.81 -0.47 -10.89
N ALA A 33 1.75 -0.88 -11.73
CA ALA A 33 3.02 -0.17 -11.90
C ALA A 33 2.78 1.23 -12.49
N VAL A 34 3.44 2.25 -11.94
CA VAL A 34 3.27 3.65 -12.39
C VAL A 34 4.41 4.09 -13.33
N VAL A 35 5.30 3.18 -13.72
CA VAL A 35 6.41 3.48 -14.64
C VAL A 35 6.10 2.94 -16.05
N GLY A 36 6.24 3.81 -17.05
CA GLY A 36 6.10 3.44 -18.46
C GLY A 36 4.67 3.04 -18.85
N ASN A 37 4.55 2.09 -19.77
CA ASN A 37 3.26 1.55 -20.22
C ASN A 37 2.95 0.28 -19.42
N ALA A 38 2.10 0.41 -18.41
CA ALA A 38 1.66 -0.68 -17.56
C ALA A 38 0.13 -0.76 -17.53
N THR A 39 -0.42 -1.86 -17.04
CA THR A 39 -1.86 -2.04 -16.95
C THR A 39 -2.44 -1.11 -15.88
N ALA A 40 -3.43 -0.32 -16.28
CA ALA A 40 -4.22 0.48 -15.35
C ALA A 40 -5.42 -0.34 -14.84
N PHE A 41 -5.25 -1.01 -13.70
CA PHE A 41 -6.32 -1.82 -13.09
C PHE A 41 -7.48 -0.94 -12.58
N PRO A 42 -8.67 -1.50 -12.29
CA PRO A 42 -9.67 -0.81 -11.49
C PRO A 42 -9.11 -0.41 -10.12
N VAL A 43 -9.59 0.71 -9.58
CA VAL A 43 -9.19 1.18 -8.24
C VAL A 43 -9.52 0.14 -7.16
N ALA A 44 -8.79 0.16 -6.04
CA ALA A 44 -8.93 -0.86 -4.99
C ALA A 44 -10.38 -1.02 -4.51
N MET A 45 -11.11 0.09 -4.35
CA MET A 45 -12.52 0.05 -3.95
C MET A 45 -13.41 -0.73 -4.93
N ALA A 46 -13.18 -0.58 -6.24
CA ALA A 46 -13.93 -1.31 -7.25
C ALA A 46 -13.58 -2.81 -7.25
N ARG A 47 -12.31 -3.15 -6.98
CA ARG A 47 -11.88 -4.54 -6.80
C ARG A 47 -12.46 -5.14 -5.52
N GLY A 48 -12.48 -4.38 -4.42
CA GLY A 48 -13.08 -4.78 -3.14
C GLY A 48 -14.57 -5.09 -3.25
N ALA A 49 -15.29 -4.35 -4.10
CA ALA A 49 -16.71 -4.57 -4.37
C ALA A 49 -17.04 -5.90 -5.07
N THR A 50 -16.02 -6.65 -5.54
CA THR A 50 -16.21 -8.00 -6.11
C THR A 50 -16.42 -9.07 -5.03
N TRP A 51 -15.93 -8.84 -3.82
CA TRP A 51 -15.88 -9.85 -2.74
C TRP A 51 -15.16 -11.16 -3.15
N ASP A 52 -14.26 -11.09 -4.13
CA ASP A 52 -13.51 -12.21 -4.68
C ASP A 52 -12.01 -12.08 -4.37
N LEU A 53 -11.56 -12.81 -3.34
CA LEU A 53 -10.16 -12.80 -2.89
C LEU A 53 -9.22 -13.50 -3.88
N ASP A 54 -9.71 -14.50 -4.61
CA ASP A 54 -8.91 -15.22 -5.60
C ASP A 54 -8.63 -14.32 -6.81
N LEU A 55 -9.62 -13.50 -7.20
CA LEU A 55 -9.44 -12.46 -8.20
C LEU A 55 -8.42 -11.41 -7.75
N GLU A 56 -8.49 -10.92 -6.51
CA GLU A 56 -7.53 -9.92 -6.01
C GLU A 56 -6.10 -10.47 -5.99
N GLN A 57 -5.92 -11.73 -5.60
CA GLN A 57 -4.61 -12.37 -5.65
C GLN A 57 -4.07 -12.48 -7.09
N ARG A 58 -4.91 -12.83 -8.07
CA ARG A 58 -4.53 -12.86 -9.49
C ARG A 58 -4.18 -11.48 -10.03
N ILE A 59 -4.89 -10.44 -9.57
CA ILE A 59 -4.53 -9.05 -9.89
C ILE A 59 -3.16 -8.71 -9.29
N GLY A 60 -2.88 -9.11 -8.05
CA GLY A 60 -1.58 -8.95 -7.43
C GLY A 60 -0.44 -9.63 -8.18
N ASP A 61 -0.66 -10.87 -8.65
CA ASP A 61 0.30 -11.60 -9.46
C ASP A 61 0.62 -10.86 -10.77
N ALA A 62 -0.41 -10.37 -11.47
CA ALA A 62 -0.24 -9.58 -12.69
C ALA A 62 0.52 -8.27 -12.45
N ILE A 63 0.15 -7.52 -11.40
CA ILE A 63 0.84 -6.27 -11.01
C ILE A 63 2.31 -6.57 -10.65
N GLY A 64 2.56 -7.62 -9.87
CA GLY A 64 3.90 -8.02 -9.45
C GLY A 64 4.80 -8.38 -10.64
N SER A 65 4.26 -9.11 -11.61
CA SER A 65 4.96 -9.46 -12.85
C SER A 65 5.33 -8.21 -13.67
N GLU A 66 4.42 -7.25 -13.83
CA GLU A 66 4.69 -6.00 -14.53
C GLU A 66 5.76 -5.15 -13.80
N LEU A 67 5.67 -5.05 -12.47
CA LEU A 67 6.67 -4.37 -11.63
C LEU A 67 8.05 -5.00 -11.78
N ARG A 68 8.13 -6.33 -11.79
CA ARG A 68 9.40 -7.03 -12.00
C ARG A 68 9.97 -6.79 -13.39
N ALA A 69 9.12 -6.77 -14.42
CA ALA A 69 9.53 -6.52 -15.80
C ALA A 69 10.13 -5.12 -16.01
N ILE A 70 9.65 -4.10 -15.28
CA ILE A 70 10.22 -2.75 -15.31
C ILE A 70 11.44 -2.57 -14.37
N GLY A 71 11.90 -3.64 -13.72
CA GLY A 71 13.07 -3.64 -12.85
C GLY A 71 12.82 -3.15 -11.42
N ALA A 72 11.56 -3.05 -10.99
CA ALA A 72 11.23 -2.81 -9.58
C ALA A 72 11.39 -4.09 -8.76
N ASN A 73 11.74 -3.93 -7.48
CA ASN A 73 11.75 -5.02 -6.51
C ASN A 73 11.02 -4.68 -5.20
N LEU A 74 10.55 -3.44 -5.06
CA LEU A 74 9.70 -2.95 -3.97
C LEU A 74 8.56 -2.15 -4.57
N THR A 75 7.34 -2.34 -4.06
CA THR A 75 6.19 -1.54 -4.46
C THR A 75 5.51 -0.84 -3.31
N GLY A 76 5.05 0.39 -3.55
CA GLY A 76 4.20 1.17 -2.65
C GLY A 76 2.75 0.65 -2.61
N ALA A 77 2.54 -0.64 -2.41
CA ALA A 77 1.24 -1.28 -2.24
C ALA A 77 1.39 -2.38 -1.19
N VAL A 78 0.47 -2.55 -0.23
CA VAL A 78 -0.98 -2.34 -0.33
C VAL A 78 -1.50 -1.20 0.54
N CYS A 79 -2.35 -0.32 -0.01
CA CYS A 79 -3.04 0.72 0.76
C CYS A 79 -4.27 0.13 1.45
N ILE A 80 -4.28 0.10 2.78
CA ILE A 80 -5.34 -0.54 3.58
C ILE A 80 -5.88 0.37 4.70
N ASN A 81 -5.66 1.68 4.66
CA ASN A 81 -6.33 2.57 5.62
C ASN A 81 -7.85 2.48 5.43
N LEU A 82 -8.61 2.47 6.53
CA LEU A 82 -10.07 2.43 6.47
C LEU A 82 -10.65 3.69 5.86
N LEU A 83 -11.73 3.52 5.10
CA LEU A 83 -12.60 4.62 4.70
C LEU A 83 -13.42 5.13 5.90
N ARG A 84 -12.82 5.97 6.74
CA ARG A 84 -13.52 6.54 7.91
C ARG A 84 -14.57 7.58 7.54
N HIS A 85 -14.29 8.37 6.51
CA HIS A 85 -15.13 9.45 6.04
C HIS A 85 -15.12 9.49 4.50
N PRO A 86 -16.29 9.59 3.82
CA PRO A 86 -16.38 9.49 2.36
C PRO A 86 -15.63 10.59 1.61
N ALA A 87 -15.37 11.73 2.26
CA ALA A 87 -14.58 12.83 1.68
C ALA A 87 -13.05 12.61 1.74
N TRP A 88 -12.57 11.44 2.17
CA TRP A 88 -11.14 11.16 2.14
C TRP A 88 -10.64 11.12 0.69
N GLY A 89 -9.72 12.02 0.33
CA GLY A 89 -9.24 12.19 -1.05
C GLY A 89 -8.58 10.95 -1.67
N ARG A 90 -8.19 9.96 -0.86
CA ARG A 90 -7.62 8.67 -1.31
C ARG A 90 -8.53 7.48 -1.06
N ALA A 91 -9.82 7.70 -0.80
CA ALA A 91 -10.81 6.64 -0.58
C ALA A 91 -10.75 5.52 -1.63
N GLN A 92 -10.53 5.87 -2.90
CA GLN A 92 -10.41 4.89 -4.00
C GLN A 92 -9.22 3.91 -3.88
N GLU A 93 -8.18 4.27 -3.11
CA GLU A 93 -6.98 3.45 -2.94
C GLU A 93 -7.13 2.32 -1.92
N THR A 94 -8.20 2.33 -1.11
CA THR A 94 -8.54 1.25 -0.16
C THR A 94 -9.74 0.44 -0.64
N TYR A 95 -10.08 -0.63 0.08
CA TYR A 95 -11.20 -1.52 -0.27
C TYR A 95 -12.55 -1.12 0.35
N GLY A 96 -12.56 -0.37 1.46
CA GLY A 96 -13.80 0.01 2.13
C GLY A 96 -13.62 0.50 3.56
N GLU A 97 -14.69 0.41 4.34
CA GLU A 97 -14.77 0.87 5.74
C GLU A 97 -14.71 -0.27 6.78
N ASP A 98 -14.82 -1.53 6.34
CA ASP A 98 -14.81 -2.70 7.22
C ASP A 98 -13.39 -3.27 7.40
N PRO A 99 -12.88 -3.41 8.64
CA PRO A 99 -11.52 -3.91 8.90
C PRO A 99 -11.27 -5.34 8.41
N HIS A 100 -12.27 -6.22 8.46
CA HIS A 100 -12.10 -7.60 8.03
C HIS A 100 -11.97 -7.67 6.50
N HIS A 101 -12.88 -7.04 5.77
CA HIS A 101 -12.85 -6.95 4.31
C HIS A 101 -11.55 -6.33 3.80
N VAL A 102 -11.15 -5.18 4.36
CA VAL A 102 -9.91 -4.50 4.00
C VAL A 102 -8.68 -5.36 4.30
N GLY A 103 -8.67 -6.07 5.44
CA GLY A 103 -7.58 -6.98 5.82
C GLY A 103 -7.43 -8.18 4.88
N GLU A 104 -8.54 -8.86 4.54
CA GLU A 104 -8.51 -10.03 3.66
C GLU A 104 -8.10 -9.67 2.22
N PHE A 105 -8.65 -8.57 1.67
CA PHE A 105 -8.24 -8.09 0.35
C PHE A 105 -6.77 -7.62 0.35
N GLY A 106 -6.33 -6.96 1.41
CA GLY A 106 -4.93 -6.57 1.60
C GLY A 106 -3.98 -7.77 1.63
N ALA A 107 -4.38 -8.86 2.29
CA ALA A 107 -3.63 -10.10 2.34
C ALA A 107 -3.59 -10.80 0.97
N ALA A 108 -4.73 -10.87 0.27
CA ALA A 108 -4.81 -11.44 -1.07
C ALA A 108 -3.90 -10.71 -2.07
N LEU A 109 -3.93 -9.37 -2.10
CA LEU A 109 -3.06 -8.58 -2.97
C LEU A 109 -1.58 -8.78 -2.61
N THR A 110 -1.25 -8.81 -1.32
CA THR A 110 0.10 -9.09 -0.81
C THR A 110 0.60 -10.45 -1.31
N ARG A 111 -0.20 -11.52 -1.22
CA ARG A 111 0.20 -12.86 -1.71
C ARG A 111 0.60 -12.85 -3.18
N GLY A 112 -0.17 -12.16 -4.02
CA GLY A 112 0.10 -12.05 -5.46
C GLY A 112 1.35 -11.24 -5.76
N LEU A 113 1.50 -10.06 -5.14
CA LEU A 113 2.67 -9.19 -5.33
C LEU A 113 3.98 -9.89 -4.94
N GLN A 114 3.98 -10.56 -3.79
CA GLN A 114 5.18 -11.17 -3.21
C GLN A 114 5.73 -12.38 -3.96
N GLN A 115 5.03 -12.87 -4.98
CA GLN A 115 5.60 -13.83 -5.92
C GLN A 115 6.72 -13.20 -6.78
N HIS A 116 6.73 -11.87 -6.92
CA HIS A 116 7.61 -11.16 -7.87
C HIS A 116 8.43 -10.01 -7.24
N VAL A 117 7.82 -9.27 -6.31
CA VAL A 117 8.38 -8.06 -5.70
C VAL A 117 7.99 -7.93 -4.22
N MET A 118 8.76 -7.18 -3.44
CA MET A 118 8.42 -6.89 -2.04
C MET A 118 7.18 -5.98 -1.98
N ALA A 119 6.16 -6.41 -1.27
CA ALA A 119 4.99 -5.59 -0.94
C ALA A 119 5.28 -4.68 0.27
N CYS A 120 4.62 -3.54 0.32
CA CYS A 120 4.71 -2.53 1.37
C CYS A 120 3.32 -2.10 1.82
N VAL A 121 2.84 -2.67 2.93
CA VAL A 121 1.54 -2.31 3.49
C VAL A 121 1.58 -0.87 4.01
N LYS A 122 0.57 -0.06 3.67
CA LYS A 122 0.55 1.38 3.94
C LYS A 122 -0.86 1.92 4.24
N HIS A 123 -1.00 3.03 4.95
CA HIS A 123 0.02 3.79 5.69
C HIS A 123 -0.26 3.58 7.17
N PHE A 124 0.70 3.01 7.89
CA PHE A 124 0.56 2.59 9.27
C PHE A 124 0.78 3.79 10.21
N ALA A 125 -0.23 4.35 10.90
CA ALA A 125 -1.66 4.01 10.86
C ALA A 125 -2.55 5.28 10.84
N CYS A 126 -3.87 5.08 10.81
CA CYS A 126 -4.88 6.15 10.94
C CYS A 126 -4.86 7.28 9.89
N ASN A 127 -4.23 7.05 8.73
CA ASN A 127 -4.12 8.03 7.64
C ASN A 127 -5.34 8.03 6.70
N SER A 128 -6.49 8.48 7.20
CA SER A 128 -7.75 8.53 6.43
C SER A 128 -8.22 9.97 6.13
N MET A 129 -7.30 10.94 6.09
CA MET A 129 -7.59 12.35 5.78
C MET A 129 -6.40 12.97 5.03
N GLU A 130 -6.66 13.66 3.91
CA GLU A 130 -5.58 14.29 3.14
C GLU A 130 -5.25 15.71 3.61
N ASN A 131 -6.28 16.51 3.95
CA ASN A 131 -6.17 17.96 4.13
C ASN A 131 -5.16 18.40 5.19
N ALA A 132 -4.95 17.59 6.23
CA ALA A 132 -4.06 17.90 7.34
C ALA A 132 -3.04 16.79 7.62
N ARG A 133 -2.83 15.85 6.69
CA ARG A 133 -2.07 14.60 6.93
C ARG A 133 -0.63 14.81 7.43
N PHE A 134 -0.05 15.97 7.18
CA PHE A 134 1.32 16.32 7.60
C PHE A 134 1.41 17.06 8.95
N ALA A 135 0.28 17.37 9.58
CA ALA A 135 0.22 18.20 10.78
C ALA A 135 -0.75 17.69 11.85
N VAL A 136 -1.73 16.85 11.48
CA VAL A 136 -2.77 16.38 12.39
C VAL A 136 -2.21 15.33 13.35
N ASP A 137 -2.62 15.46 14.61
CA ASP A 137 -2.56 14.40 15.62
C ASP A 137 -3.93 13.72 15.70
N VAL A 138 -3.98 12.44 15.36
CA VAL A 138 -5.22 11.65 15.41
C VAL A 138 -5.38 11.08 16.81
N LEU A 139 -6.33 11.64 17.56
CA LEU A 139 -6.73 11.11 18.87
C LEU A 139 -7.68 9.93 18.68
N VAL A 140 -7.31 8.78 19.25
CA VAL A 140 -8.08 7.54 19.17
C VAL A 140 -7.91 6.76 20.47
N ASP A 141 -9.01 6.27 21.03
CA ASP A 141 -8.95 5.43 22.23
C ASP A 141 -8.40 4.02 21.92
N ASP A 142 -7.87 3.35 22.95
CA ASP A 142 -7.21 2.06 22.79
C ASP A 142 -8.12 0.98 22.19
N VAL A 143 -9.42 1.02 22.48
CA VAL A 143 -10.39 0.04 21.96
C VAL A 143 -10.57 0.27 20.47
N ALA A 144 -10.89 1.49 20.06
CA ALA A 144 -11.03 1.82 18.64
C ALA A 144 -9.73 1.55 17.86
N LEU A 145 -8.57 1.87 18.45
CA LEU A 145 -7.29 1.60 17.83
C LEU A 145 -7.10 0.11 17.55
N HIS A 146 -7.32 -0.75 18.55
CA HIS A 146 -7.06 -2.19 18.44
C HIS A 146 -8.18 -3.00 17.80
N GLU A 147 -9.43 -2.53 17.81
CA GLU A 147 -10.58 -3.23 17.23
C GLU A 147 -10.97 -2.72 15.84
N VAL A 148 -10.57 -1.49 15.47
CA VAL A 148 -10.95 -0.88 14.18
C VAL A 148 -9.73 -0.57 13.33
N TYR A 149 -8.76 0.18 13.84
CA TYR A 149 -7.70 0.77 13.00
C TYR A 149 -6.46 -0.10 12.80
N LEU A 150 -6.23 -1.12 13.64
CA LEU A 150 -5.07 -2.02 13.54
C LEU A 150 -5.35 -3.44 13.02
N PRO A 151 -6.56 -4.04 13.15
CA PRO A 151 -6.77 -5.45 12.76
C PRO A 151 -6.40 -5.78 11.31
N HIS A 152 -6.70 -4.90 10.36
CA HIS A 152 -6.38 -5.11 8.94
C HIS A 152 -4.87 -5.07 8.68
N PHE A 153 -4.11 -4.20 9.36
CA PHE A 153 -2.66 -4.22 9.31
C PHE A 153 -2.09 -5.50 9.90
N ARG A 154 -2.59 -5.92 11.08
CA ARG A 154 -2.19 -7.19 11.69
C ARG A 154 -2.43 -8.36 10.73
N ARG A 155 -3.60 -8.42 10.09
CA ARG A 155 -3.94 -9.49 9.14
C ARG A 155 -2.95 -9.60 7.97
N VAL A 156 -2.49 -8.46 7.42
CA VAL A 156 -1.51 -8.42 6.33
C VAL A 156 -0.08 -8.68 6.82
N ILE A 157 0.26 -8.24 8.03
CA ILE A 157 1.55 -8.53 8.68
C ILE A 157 1.68 -10.03 8.97
N ASP A 158 0.63 -10.65 9.51
CA ASP A 158 0.57 -12.08 9.80
C ASP A 158 0.64 -12.94 8.51
N GLU A 159 0.30 -12.36 7.34
CA GLU A 159 0.50 -12.97 6.01
C GLU A 159 1.97 -12.92 5.53
N GLY A 160 2.84 -12.18 6.23
CA GLY A 160 4.27 -12.09 5.91
C GLY A 160 4.61 -11.01 4.88
N VAL A 161 3.99 -9.83 4.97
CA VAL A 161 4.36 -8.67 4.14
C VAL A 161 5.82 -8.24 4.36
N ALA A 162 6.54 -7.93 3.29
CA ALA A 162 7.97 -7.63 3.31
C ALA A 162 8.32 -6.29 3.97
N SER A 163 7.40 -5.33 3.98
CA SER A 163 7.64 -4.00 4.53
C SER A 163 6.35 -3.29 4.95
N VAL A 164 6.50 -2.30 5.83
CA VAL A 164 5.43 -1.43 6.33
C VAL A 164 5.86 0.02 6.09
N MET A 165 4.98 0.84 5.52
CA MET A 165 5.19 2.28 5.37
C MET A 165 4.40 3.00 6.45
N SER A 166 5.08 3.82 7.25
CA SER A 166 4.44 4.68 8.24
C SER A 166 3.55 5.74 7.59
N ALA A 167 2.56 6.19 8.34
CA ALA A 167 1.72 7.32 7.99
C ALA A 167 2.45 8.65 8.20
N TYR A 168 1.94 9.70 7.59
CA TYR A 168 2.46 11.05 7.80
C TYR A 168 1.98 11.68 9.11
N ASN A 169 0.78 11.35 9.59
CA ASN A 169 0.18 11.96 10.78
C ASN A 169 0.81 11.44 12.09
N SER A 170 0.54 12.14 13.19
CA SER A 170 0.73 11.59 14.53
C SER A 170 -0.53 10.85 15.00
N VAL A 171 -0.37 9.96 15.97
CA VAL A 171 -1.44 9.25 16.66
C VAL A 171 -1.18 9.34 18.15
N ASN A 172 -2.14 9.87 18.91
CA ASN A 172 -2.04 10.05 20.36
C ASN A 172 -0.74 10.76 20.81
N GLY A 173 -0.32 11.79 20.06
CA GLY A 173 0.84 12.63 20.38
C GLY A 173 2.20 12.12 19.86
N GLU A 174 2.25 10.98 19.17
CA GLU A 174 3.49 10.43 18.60
C GLU A 174 3.42 10.33 17.07
N TRP A 175 4.47 10.77 16.37
CA TRP A 175 4.54 10.66 14.91
C TRP A 175 4.70 9.19 14.49
N CYS A 176 3.97 8.78 13.45
CA CYS A 176 4.07 7.40 12.95
C CYS A 176 5.45 7.11 12.31
N GLY A 177 6.17 8.13 11.84
CA GLY A 177 7.46 8.04 11.15
C GLY A 177 8.36 9.22 11.46
#